data_AF-A0A932IJ18-F1
#
_entry.id   AF-A0A932IJ18-F1
#
_cell.length_a   1.000
_cell.length_b   1.000
_cell.length_c   1.000
_cell.angle_alpha   90.00
_cell.angle_beta   90.00
_cell.angle_gamma   90.00
#
_symmetry.space_group_name_H-M   'P 1'
#
loop_
_entity.id
_entity.type
_entity.pdbx_description
1 polymer ?
#
loop_
_entity_poly.entity_id
_entity_poly.type
_entity_poly.pdbx_seq_one_letter_code
_entity_poly.pdbx_strand_id
1 'polypeptide(L)'
;LGNSFHDRQDFVPVVISDQIIDIYNASVAPSLGTPRLTSQTLNGFQFDIVFGRSLMLGSRGARRAGQEPAQIVGASRYAMRLGVTVPIETARRLLATYGDSEEDERYASILLRVRSPTFVPDVAEAVQAAGLAVDETAKRTSDILTGATLLASLVGVLVLMLAALNIAHTFIASLTERRRELAILRAVGARRMDLVLLVLVQAALMGLAGGLLGLVLGRAGGWLLNWGAHALLGELPFTPTVLMPAWLAGLSLAAAVVASVLGALWPAVRAARAPLARVLGEV
;
A
#
# COMPACT_ATOMS: atom_id res chain seq x y z
N LEU A 1 -7.20 -5.96 21.83
CA LEU A 1 -8.67 -6.11 21.90
C LEU A 1 -8.93 -7.44 22.60
N GLY A 2 -8.99 -7.41 23.92
CA GLY A 2 -9.31 -8.58 24.73
C GLY A 2 -10.82 -8.77 24.73
N ASN A 3 -11.30 -9.68 23.90
CA ASN A 3 -12.65 -10.22 24.01
C ASN A 3 -12.51 -11.58 24.70
N SER A 4 -12.81 -11.63 25.99
CA SER A 4 -12.97 -12.89 26.71
C SER A 4 -14.25 -13.56 26.22
N PHE A 5 -14.11 -14.60 25.40
CA PHE A 5 -15.25 -15.40 24.94
C PHE A 5 -15.69 -16.30 26.09
N HIS A 6 -16.86 -16.02 26.67
CA HIS A 6 -17.49 -16.95 27.62
C HIS A 6 -18.12 -18.11 26.84
N ASP A 7 -17.49 -19.26 26.99
CA ASP A 7 -17.92 -20.55 26.47
C ASP A 7 -19.23 -20.99 27.14
N ARG A 8 -20.37 -20.71 26.49
CA ARG A 8 -21.66 -21.33 26.83
C ARG A 8 -21.69 -22.72 26.20
N GLN A 9 -21.93 -23.73 27.03
CA GLN A 9 -21.55 -25.14 26.86
C GLN A 9 -22.27 -25.95 25.77
N ASP A 10 -22.89 -25.34 24.74
CA ASP A 10 -23.72 -26.09 23.78
C ASP A 10 -23.18 -26.12 22.34
N PHE A 11 -22.12 -25.37 22.00
CA PHE A 11 -21.53 -25.37 20.65
C PHE A 11 -20.09 -24.85 20.60
N VAL A 12 -19.32 -25.29 19.60
CA VAL A 12 -17.96 -24.82 19.32
C VAL A 12 -18.00 -23.49 18.55
N PRO A 13 -17.53 -22.37 19.12
CA PRO A 13 -17.51 -21.08 18.42
C PRO A 13 -16.43 -21.07 17.32
N VAL A 14 -16.86 -20.81 16.09
CA VAL A 14 -16.01 -20.82 14.89
C VAL A 14 -15.97 -19.45 14.22
N VAL A 15 -14.77 -19.04 13.82
CA VAL A 15 -14.52 -17.88 12.97
C VAL A 15 -14.04 -18.36 11.61
N ILE A 16 -14.69 -17.87 10.54
CA ILE A 16 -14.35 -18.18 9.15
C ILE A 16 -13.60 -17.02 8.49
N SER A 17 -12.86 -17.31 7.42
CA SER A 17 -12.16 -16.27 6.66
C SER A 17 -13.12 -15.47 5.78
N ASP A 18 -12.94 -14.16 5.74
CA ASP A 18 -13.65 -13.28 4.80
C ASP A 18 -13.44 -13.73 3.34
N GLN A 19 -12.27 -14.32 3.04
CA GLN A 19 -11.96 -14.81 1.69
C GLN A 19 -12.87 -15.96 1.25
N ILE A 20 -13.37 -16.79 2.18
CA ILE A 20 -14.30 -17.88 1.83
C ILE A 20 -15.64 -17.29 1.38
N ILE A 21 -16.07 -16.20 2.02
CA ILE A 21 -17.27 -15.45 1.67
C ILE A 21 -17.09 -14.83 0.28
N ASP A 22 -15.93 -14.23 0.02
CA ASP A 22 -15.59 -13.61 -1.27
C ASP A 22 -15.58 -14.65 -2.40
N ILE A 23 -14.94 -15.80 -2.18
CA ILE A 23 -14.89 -16.90 -3.17
C ILE A 23 -16.29 -17.40 -3.48
N TYR A 24 -17.15 -17.61 -2.46
CA TYR A 24 -18.53 -18.02 -2.67
C TYR A 24 -19.29 -16.98 -3.51
N ASN A 25 -19.18 -15.70 -3.15
CA ASN A 25 -19.88 -14.61 -3.83
C ASN A 25 -19.40 -14.41 -5.27
N ALA A 26 -18.13 -14.69 -5.55
CA ALA A 26 -17.56 -14.55 -6.88
C ALA A 26 -17.82 -15.76 -7.80
N SER A 27 -17.85 -16.98 -7.24
CA SER A 27 -17.89 -18.22 -8.04
C SER A 27 -19.22 -18.98 -7.96
N VAL A 28 -19.82 -19.05 -6.77
CA VAL A 28 -20.99 -19.91 -6.48
C VAL A 28 -22.29 -19.12 -6.60
N ALA A 29 -22.36 -17.92 -6.03
CA ALA A 29 -23.57 -17.10 -6.05
C ALA A 29 -24.05 -16.73 -7.47
N PRO A 30 -23.19 -16.33 -8.42
CA PRO A 30 -23.63 -16.01 -9.78
C PRO A 30 -24.01 -17.25 -10.60
N SER A 31 -23.39 -18.40 -10.31
CA SER A 31 -23.58 -19.64 -11.08
C SER A 31 -24.81 -20.43 -10.63
N LEU A 32 -25.18 -20.35 -9.34
CA LEU A 32 -26.35 -21.04 -8.76
C LEU A 32 -27.53 -20.11 -8.49
N GLY A 33 -27.41 -18.81 -8.76
CA GLY A 33 -28.47 -17.83 -8.51
C GLY A 33 -28.82 -17.63 -7.03
N THR A 34 -27.89 -17.97 -6.12
CA THR A 34 -28.08 -17.85 -4.69
C THR A 34 -27.75 -16.43 -4.19
N PRO A 35 -28.37 -15.97 -3.08
CA PRO A 35 -28.07 -14.67 -2.51
C PRO A 35 -26.61 -14.59 -2.04
N ARG A 36 -26.02 -13.39 -2.16
CA ARG A 36 -24.66 -13.13 -1.67
C ARG A 36 -24.61 -13.27 -0.16
N LEU A 37 -23.55 -13.91 0.33
CA LEU A 37 -23.28 -14.07 1.75
C LEU A 37 -22.55 -12.85 2.29
N THR A 38 -22.87 -12.45 3.52
CA THR A 38 -22.18 -11.43 4.29
C THR A 38 -21.75 -12.01 5.63
N SER A 39 -20.73 -11.46 6.28
CA SER A 39 -20.27 -11.92 7.61
C SER A 39 -21.39 -11.94 8.66
N GLN A 40 -22.43 -11.11 8.51
CA GLN A 40 -23.61 -11.09 9.37
C GLN A 40 -24.63 -12.20 9.06
N THR A 41 -24.79 -12.59 7.79
CA THR A 41 -25.75 -13.65 7.40
C THR A 41 -25.25 -15.04 7.76
N LEU A 42 -23.94 -15.19 7.87
CA LEU A 42 -23.30 -16.44 8.33
C LEU A 42 -23.23 -16.54 9.84
N ASN A 43 -23.44 -15.43 10.57
CA ASN A 43 -23.42 -15.45 12.03
C ASN A 43 -24.62 -16.25 12.55
N GLY A 44 -24.35 -17.22 13.40
CA GLY A 44 -25.34 -18.14 13.94
C GLY A 44 -25.53 -19.43 13.14
N PHE A 45 -24.91 -19.58 11.97
CA PHE A 45 -24.99 -20.81 11.18
C PHE A 45 -24.33 -21.97 11.92
N GLN A 46 -25.06 -23.07 12.09
CA GLN A 46 -24.59 -24.27 12.81
C GLN A 46 -24.30 -25.41 11.84
N PHE A 47 -23.20 -26.11 12.09
CA PHE A 47 -22.79 -27.29 11.35
C PHE A 47 -22.01 -28.24 12.26
N ASP A 48 -22.08 -29.54 12.00
CA ASP A 48 -21.40 -30.52 12.83
C ASP A 48 -19.94 -30.67 12.40
N ILE A 49 -19.02 -30.58 13.36
CA ILE A 49 -17.62 -30.89 13.15
C ILE A 49 -17.36 -32.30 13.69
N VAL A 50 -16.85 -33.16 12.80
CA VAL A 50 -16.45 -34.52 13.17
C VAL A 50 -14.98 -34.51 13.60
N PHE A 51 -14.73 -34.81 14.86
CA PHE A 51 -13.38 -34.97 15.41
C PHE A 51 -12.93 -36.42 15.39
N GLY A 52 -11.63 -36.63 15.22
CA GLY A 52 -11.02 -37.97 15.26
C GLY A 52 -11.23 -38.84 14.01
N ARG A 53 -11.80 -38.29 12.94
CA ARG A 53 -11.88 -38.92 11.62
C ARG A 53 -11.33 -37.95 10.57
N SER A 54 -10.27 -38.36 9.87
CA SER A 54 -9.76 -37.61 8.72
C SER A 54 -10.26 -38.25 7.45
N LEU A 55 -10.85 -37.42 6.57
CA LEU A 55 -11.35 -37.83 5.26
C LEU A 55 -10.23 -38.07 4.24
N MET A 56 -9.01 -37.59 4.53
CA MET A 56 -7.87 -37.63 3.60
C MET A 56 -6.71 -38.51 4.05
N LEU A 57 -6.51 -38.66 5.36
CA LEU A 57 -5.52 -39.57 5.93
C LEU A 57 -6.27 -40.53 6.85
N GLY A 58 -6.38 -41.80 6.47
CA GLY A 58 -7.10 -42.81 7.27
C GLY A 58 -6.73 -42.75 8.76
N SER A 59 -7.71 -43.03 9.63
CA SER A 59 -7.66 -42.82 11.09
C SER A 59 -6.35 -43.28 11.74
N ARG A 60 -5.38 -42.37 11.85
CA ARG A 60 -4.17 -42.55 12.66
C ARG A 60 -4.19 -41.47 13.71
N GLY A 61 -4.20 -41.86 14.98
CA GLY A 61 -3.93 -40.96 16.12
C GLY A 61 -5.13 -40.25 16.76
N ALA A 62 -6.37 -40.74 16.62
CA ALA A 62 -7.49 -40.17 17.39
C ALA A 62 -7.90 -41.10 18.53
N ARG A 63 -7.83 -40.62 19.78
CA ARG A 63 -8.25 -41.40 20.97
C ARG A 63 -9.75 -41.69 20.98
N ARG A 64 -10.56 -40.77 20.46
CA ARG A 64 -12.03 -40.89 20.31
C ARG A 64 -12.49 -40.14 19.07
N ALA A 65 -13.54 -40.65 18.42
CA ALA A 65 -14.29 -39.93 17.40
C ALA A 65 -15.57 -39.36 18.01
N GLY A 66 -15.83 -38.07 17.79
CA GLY A 66 -16.98 -37.35 18.32
C GLY A 66 -17.52 -36.35 17.31
N GLN A 67 -18.79 -35.99 17.46
CA GLN A 67 -19.43 -34.93 16.68
C GLN A 67 -19.82 -33.84 17.67
N GLU A 68 -19.33 -32.63 17.43
CA GLU A 68 -19.69 -31.45 18.22
C GLU A 68 -20.36 -30.45 17.28
N PRO A 69 -21.53 -29.88 17.66
CA PRO A 69 -22.13 -28.81 16.90
C PRO A 69 -21.24 -27.58 16.97
N ALA A 70 -20.91 -27.00 15.83
CA ALA A 70 -20.13 -25.77 15.73
C ALA A 70 -21.00 -24.64 15.20
N GLN A 71 -20.79 -23.43 15.71
CA GLN A 71 -21.52 -22.25 15.28
C GLN A 71 -20.57 -21.17 14.79
N ILE A 72 -20.85 -20.62 13.62
CA ILE A 72 -20.11 -19.47 13.11
C ILE A 72 -20.50 -18.24 13.93
N VAL A 73 -19.56 -17.68 14.67
CA VAL A 73 -19.76 -16.49 15.53
C VAL A 73 -19.29 -15.19 14.85
N GLY A 74 -18.61 -15.31 13.71
CA GLY A 74 -18.17 -14.18 12.92
C GLY A 74 -17.17 -14.56 11.82
N ALA A 75 -16.77 -13.55 11.05
CA ALA A 75 -15.75 -13.68 10.03
C ALA A 75 -14.56 -12.75 10.33
N SER A 76 -13.37 -13.18 9.93
CA SER A 76 -12.15 -12.41 10.10
C SER A 76 -11.18 -12.64 8.96
N ARG A 77 -10.64 -11.56 8.40
CA ARG A 77 -9.46 -11.60 7.50
C ARG A 77 -8.22 -12.30 8.08
N TYR A 78 -8.19 -12.59 9.38
CA TYR A 78 -7.10 -13.31 10.04
C TYR A 78 -7.40 -14.79 10.26
N ALA A 79 -8.62 -15.25 9.97
CA ALA A 79 -8.97 -16.65 10.06
C ALA A 79 -8.31 -17.44 8.92
N MET A 80 -8.12 -18.73 9.17
CA MET A 80 -7.49 -19.66 8.23
C MET A 80 -8.19 -19.62 6.86
N ARG A 81 -7.39 -19.59 5.78
CA ARG A 81 -7.86 -19.44 4.40
C ARG A 81 -8.86 -20.52 3.96
N LEU A 82 -8.57 -21.75 4.37
CA LEU A 82 -9.37 -22.94 4.13
C LEU A 82 -9.42 -23.67 5.47
N GLY A 83 -10.61 -23.68 6.08
CA GLY A 83 -10.84 -24.27 7.39
C GLY A 83 -11.58 -23.34 8.33
N VAL A 84 -11.52 -23.67 9.61
CA VAL A 84 -12.27 -23.01 10.68
C VAL A 84 -11.31 -22.61 11.79
N THR A 85 -11.44 -21.38 12.27
CA THR A 85 -10.59 -20.84 13.34
C THR A 85 -11.38 -20.85 14.63
N VAL A 86 -10.88 -21.53 15.65
CA VAL A 86 -11.52 -21.60 16.98
C VAL A 86 -10.66 -20.86 18.01
N PRO A 87 -11.25 -20.32 19.09
CA PRO A 87 -10.48 -19.76 20.20
C PRO A 87 -9.49 -20.79 20.76
N ILE A 88 -8.33 -20.32 21.22
CA ILE A 88 -7.26 -21.20 21.71
C ILE A 88 -7.68 -22.04 22.92
N GLU A 89 -8.56 -21.52 23.77
CA GLU A 89 -9.11 -22.24 24.92
C GLU A 89 -10.00 -23.41 24.48
N THR A 90 -10.85 -23.18 23.47
CA THR A 90 -11.67 -24.21 22.84
C THR A 90 -10.80 -25.25 22.13
N ALA A 91 -9.76 -24.81 21.40
CA ALA A 91 -8.81 -25.71 20.76
C ALA A 91 -8.11 -26.61 21.78
N ARG A 92 -7.62 -26.06 22.90
CA ARG A 92 -6.99 -26.83 23.99
C ARG A 92 -7.94 -27.84 24.62
N ARG A 93 -9.21 -27.48 24.80
CA ARG A 93 -10.23 -28.41 25.31
C ARG A 93 -10.47 -29.57 24.34
N LEU A 94 -10.64 -29.25 23.06
CA LEU A 94 -10.86 -30.24 22.01
C LEU A 94 -9.65 -31.18 21.87
N LEU A 95 -8.42 -30.66 21.92
CA LEU A 95 -7.20 -31.50 21.96
C LEU A 95 -7.13 -32.35 23.23
N ALA A 96 -7.43 -31.80 24.41
CA ALA A 96 -7.46 -32.59 25.64
C ALA A 96 -8.50 -33.74 25.60
N THR A 97 -9.56 -33.59 24.81
CA THR A 97 -10.67 -34.55 24.71
C THR A 97 -10.46 -35.59 23.60
N TYR A 98 -9.92 -35.16 22.45
CA TYR A 98 -9.85 -35.94 21.21
C TYR A 98 -8.43 -36.15 20.66
N GLY A 99 -7.42 -35.41 21.15
CA GLY A 99 -6.01 -35.44 20.73
C GLY A 99 -5.19 -36.61 21.29
N ASP A 100 -3.94 -36.71 20.85
CA ASP A 100 -3.00 -37.79 21.21
C ASP A 100 -1.75 -37.27 21.95
N SER A 101 -1.38 -37.97 23.03
CA SER A 101 -0.59 -37.45 24.17
C SER A 101 0.78 -36.84 23.90
N GLU A 102 1.40 -37.08 22.74
CA GLU A 102 2.79 -36.66 22.47
C GLU A 102 2.93 -35.57 21.39
N GLU A 103 1.87 -35.26 20.63
CA GLU A 103 1.91 -34.22 19.58
C GLU A 103 1.09 -32.97 19.93
N ASP A 104 0.26 -33.03 20.98
CA ASP A 104 -0.77 -32.04 21.31
C ASP A 104 -0.25 -30.69 21.84
N GLU A 105 1.01 -30.59 22.25
CA GLU A 105 1.61 -29.32 22.71
C GLU A 105 2.36 -28.55 21.61
N ARG A 106 2.44 -29.09 20.40
CA ARG A 106 3.17 -28.45 19.29
C ARG A 106 2.25 -27.52 18.49
N TYR A 107 2.60 -26.23 18.48
CA TYR A 107 1.95 -25.25 17.61
C TYR A 107 2.35 -25.49 16.15
N ALA A 108 1.36 -25.73 15.28
CA ALA A 108 1.60 -26.01 13.86
C ALA A 108 2.12 -24.79 13.07
N SER A 109 1.67 -23.58 13.42
CA SER A 109 2.13 -22.35 12.78
C SER A 109 1.90 -21.13 13.68
N ILE A 110 2.71 -20.09 13.47
CA ILE A 110 2.60 -18.81 14.17
C ILE A 110 2.43 -17.72 13.11
N LEU A 111 1.38 -16.92 13.23
CA LEU A 111 1.14 -15.76 12.37
C LEU A 111 1.77 -14.52 13.00
N LEU A 112 2.83 -14.02 12.38
CA LEU A 112 3.50 -12.79 12.81
C LEU A 112 2.94 -11.60 12.03
N ARG A 113 2.32 -10.66 12.75
CA ARG A 113 1.83 -9.42 12.16
C ARG A 113 2.87 -8.33 12.26
N VAL A 114 3.41 -7.93 11.12
CA VAL A 114 4.34 -6.79 11.02
C VAL A 114 3.53 -5.50 10.87
N ARG A 115 3.94 -4.43 11.57
CA ARG A 115 3.24 -3.13 11.52
C ARG A 115 3.38 -2.43 10.17
N SER A 116 4.50 -2.63 9.48
CA SER A 116 4.77 -2.06 8.16
C SER A 116 5.20 -3.14 7.17
N PRO A 117 4.72 -3.12 5.91
CA PRO A 117 5.19 -4.00 4.85
C PRO A 117 6.71 -3.95 4.65
N THR A 118 7.35 -2.81 4.91
CA THR A 118 8.80 -2.60 4.73
C THR A 118 9.66 -3.54 5.57
N PHE A 119 9.19 -3.95 6.74
CA PHE A 119 9.95 -4.83 7.66
C PHE A 119 9.62 -6.31 7.47
N VAL A 120 8.71 -6.66 6.56
CA VAL A 120 8.35 -8.06 6.29
C VAL A 120 9.56 -8.89 5.83
N PRO A 121 10.45 -8.38 4.94
CA PRO A 121 11.66 -9.10 4.53
C PRO A 121 12.59 -9.39 5.71
N ASP A 122 12.89 -8.37 6.53
CA ASP A 122 13.78 -8.49 7.69
C ASP A 122 13.24 -9.49 8.72
N VAL A 123 11.94 -9.45 8.98
CA VAL A 123 11.27 -10.38 9.90
C VAL A 123 11.26 -11.80 9.33
N ALA A 124 11.00 -11.95 8.02
CA ALA A 124 11.03 -13.26 7.36
C ALA A 124 12.44 -13.88 7.41
N GLU A 125 13.48 -13.07 7.18
CA GLU A 125 14.88 -13.50 7.29
C GLU A 125 15.24 -13.89 8.73
N ALA A 126 14.84 -13.10 9.73
CA ALA A 126 15.06 -13.42 11.14
C ALA A 126 14.35 -14.73 11.58
N VAL A 127 13.13 -14.97 11.09
CA VAL A 127 12.38 -16.20 11.36
C VAL A 127 13.02 -17.41 10.68
N GLN A 128 13.51 -17.23 9.45
CA GLN A 128 14.24 -18.27 8.72
C GLN A 128 15.58 -18.59 9.41
N ALA A 129 16.29 -17.58 9.92
CA ALA A 129 17.51 -17.75 10.71
C ALA A 129 17.26 -18.48 12.04
N ALA A 130 16.06 -18.35 12.62
CA ALA A 130 15.62 -19.10 13.79
C ALA A 130 15.23 -20.56 13.48
N GLY A 131 15.36 -21.01 12.23
CA GLY A 131 15.06 -22.38 11.81
C GLY A 131 13.57 -22.67 11.56
N LEU A 132 12.73 -21.63 11.47
CA LEU A 132 11.30 -21.76 11.22
C LEU A 132 10.99 -21.57 9.72
N ALA A 133 10.07 -22.36 9.18
CA ALA A 133 9.61 -22.22 7.81
C ALA A 133 8.67 -21.01 7.66
N VAL A 134 8.94 -20.15 6.67
CA VAL A 134 8.11 -18.99 6.33
C VAL A 134 7.28 -19.32 5.08
N ASP A 135 5.98 -18.98 5.10
CA ASP A 135 5.09 -19.16 3.95
C ASP A 135 5.60 -18.38 2.72
N GLU A 136 5.98 -19.11 1.65
CA GLU A 136 6.51 -18.54 0.41
C GLU A 136 5.55 -17.56 -0.26
N THR A 137 4.25 -17.72 -0.03
CA THR A 137 3.21 -16.89 -0.65
C THR A 137 3.33 -15.44 -0.19
N ALA A 138 3.60 -15.23 1.11
CA ALA A 138 3.77 -13.89 1.67
C ALA A 138 5.07 -13.22 1.18
N LYS A 139 6.15 -14.00 1.03
CA LYS A 139 7.45 -13.52 0.52
C LYS A 139 7.34 -13.09 -0.95
N ARG A 140 6.75 -13.92 -1.82
CA ARG A 140 6.56 -13.60 -3.25
C ARG A 140 5.72 -12.34 -3.47
N THR A 141 4.64 -12.17 -2.72
CA THR A 141 3.82 -10.95 -2.82
C THR A 141 4.60 -9.70 -2.36
N SER A 142 5.36 -9.81 -1.27
CA SER A 142 6.21 -8.71 -0.79
C SER A 142 7.30 -8.32 -1.80
N ASP A 143 7.94 -9.30 -2.43
CA ASP A 143 9.00 -9.06 -3.42
C ASP A 143 8.46 -8.36 -4.67
N ILE A 144 7.30 -8.78 -5.18
CA ILE A 144 6.64 -8.13 -6.33
C ILE A 144 6.27 -6.68 -6.01
N LEU A 145 5.68 -6.43 -4.83
CA LEU A 145 5.29 -5.08 -4.41
C LEU A 145 6.51 -4.17 -4.21
N THR A 146 7.58 -4.69 -3.61
CA THR A 146 8.83 -3.96 -3.41
C THR A 146 9.49 -3.64 -4.75
N GLY A 147 9.59 -4.62 -5.65
CA GLY A 147 10.13 -4.42 -7.00
C GLY A 147 9.34 -3.39 -7.80
N ALA A 148 8.00 -3.46 -7.78
CA ALA A 148 7.14 -2.48 -8.44
C ALA A 148 7.33 -1.06 -7.86
N THR A 149 7.44 -0.94 -6.52
CA THR A 149 7.66 0.35 -5.85
C THR A 149 9.01 0.95 -6.22
N LEU A 150 10.07 0.13 -6.26
CA LEU A 150 11.40 0.57 -6.67
C LEU A 150 11.41 1.08 -8.11
N LEU A 151 10.83 0.32 -9.05
CA LEU A 151 10.72 0.75 -10.45
C LEU A 151 9.93 2.05 -10.59
N ALA A 152 8.78 2.16 -9.92
CA ALA A 152 7.97 3.38 -9.93
C ALA A 152 8.74 4.59 -9.35
N SER A 153 9.52 4.38 -8.29
CA SER A 153 10.34 5.45 -7.69
C SER A 153 11.46 5.90 -8.65
N LEU A 154 12.10 4.97 -9.35
CA LEU A 154 13.14 5.28 -10.33
C LEU A 154 12.59 6.09 -11.51
N VAL A 155 11.44 5.67 -12.04
CA VAL A 155 10.72 6.42 -13.08
C VAL A 155 10.33 7.81 -12.56
N GLY A 156 9.86 7.92 -11.32
CA GLY A 156 9.53 9.20 -10.69
C GLY A 156 10.72 10.17 -10.65
N VAL A 157 11.90 9.70 -10.24
CA VAL A 157 13.14 10.50 -10.25
C VAL A 157 13.53 10.93 -11.66
N LEU A 158 13.43 10.03 -12.64
CA LEU A 158 13.71 10.35 -14.05
C LEU A 158 12.76 11.44 -14.57
N VAL A 159 11.46 11.32 -14.31
CA VAL A 159 10.46 12.33 -14.71
C VAL A 159 10.72 13.67 -14.02
N LEU A 160 11.12 13.67 -12.75
CA LEU A 160 11.50 14.89 -12.03
C LEU A 160 12.70 15.58 -12.69
N MET A 161 13.69 14.81 -13.12
CA MET A 161 14.86 15.32 -13.84
C MET A 161 14.48 15.90 -15.20
N LEU A 162 13.61 15.23 -15.95
CA LEU A 162 13.07 15.73 -17.22
C LEU A 162 12.27 17.02 -17.02
N ALA A 163 11.48 17.11 -15.95
CA ALA A 163 10.76 18.32 -15.60
C ALA A 163 11.72 19.50 -15.31
N ALA A 164 12.77 19.27 -14.52
CA ALA A 164 13.78 20.29 -14.24
C ALA A 164 14.50 20.77 -15.52
N LEU A 165 14.80 19.85 -16.45
CA LEU A 165 15.41 20.18 -17.74
C LEU A 165 14.46 21.01 -18.62
N ASN A 166 13.18 20.64 -18.68
CA ASN A 166 12.16 21.41 -19.41
C ASN A 166 12.04 22.83 -18.85
N ILE A 167 12.00 22.96 -17.53
CA ILE A 167 11.98 24.26 -16.85
C ILE A 167 13.20 25.09 -17.24
N ALA A 168 14.40 24.49 -17.21
CA ALA A 168 15.62 25.18 -17.62
C ALA A 168 15.51 25.69 -19.06
N HIS A 169 15.05 24.85 -19.99
CA HIS A 169 14.86 25.21 -21.39
C HIS A 169 13.87 26.39 -21.55
N THR A 170 12.73 26.34 -20.86
CA THR A 170 11.74 27.42 -20.88
C THR A 170 12.29 28.72 -20.31
N PHE A 171 13.05 28.68 -19.21
CA PHE A 171 13.64 29.89 -18.63
C PHE A 171 14.72 30.49 -19.52
N ILE A 172 15.51 29.69 -20.23
CA ILE A 172 16.51 30.22 -21.19
C ILE A 172 15.81 31.04 -22.28
N ALA A 173 14.70 30.52 -22.82
CA ALA A 173 13.90 31.21 -23.82
C ALA A 173 13.28 32.50 -23.25
N SER A 174 12.56 32.41 -22.13
CA SER A 174 11.84 33.57 -21.57
C SER A 174 12.78 34.68 -21.10
N LEU A 175 13.94 34.32 -20.53
CA LEU A 175 14.96 35.29 -20.10
C LEU A 175 15.63 35.95 -21.30
N THR A 176 15.67 35.29 -22.46
CA THR A 176 16.20 35.85 -23.69
C THR A 176 15.26 36.90 -24.28
N GLU A 177 13.96 36.65 -24.25
CA GLU A 177 12.94 37.61 -24.67
C GLU A 177 12.90 38.85 -23.75
N ARG A 178 13.03 38.64 -22.44
CA ARG A 178 12.95 39.70 -21.42
C ARG A 178 14.29 40.36 -21.09
N ARG A 179 15.35 40.15 -21.89
CA ARG A 179 16.69 40.71 -21.62
C ARG A 179 16.68 42.22 -21.44
N ARG A 180 15.85 42.94 -22.20
CA ARG A 180 15.74 44.40 -22.13
C ARG A 180 15.18 44.86 -20.78
N GLU A 181 14.15 44.19 -20.27
CA GLU A 181 13.56 44.48 -18.96
C GLU A 181 14.59 44.30 -17.83
N LEU A 182 15.34 43.19 -17.87
CA LEU A 182 16.40 42.89 -16.89
C LEU A 182 17.57 43.88 -16.96
N ALA A 183 17.91 44.36 -18.16
CA ALA A 183 18.93 45.38 -18.36
C ALA A 183 18.50 46.74 -17.80
N ILE A 184 17.24 47.13 -18.01
CA ILE A 184 16.66 48.37 -17.44
C ILE A 184 16.68 48.31 -15.91
N LEU A 185 16.26 47.19 -15.30
CA LEU A 185 16.29 47.00 -13.85
C LEU A 185 17.71 47.19 -13.28
N ARG A 186 18.73 46.67 -13.96
CA ARG A 186 20.13 46.86 -13.56
C ARG A 186 20.63 48.29 -13.77
N ALA A 187 20.14 49.01 -14.79
CA ALA A 187 20.48 50.41 -15.00
C ALA A 187 19.90 51.31 -13.89
N VAL A 188 18.76 50.93 -13.31
CA VAL A 188 18.13 51.63 -12.17
C VAL A 188 18.77 51.24 -10.81
N GLY A 189 19.68 50.26 -10.79
CA GLY A 189 20.49 49.92 -9.61
C GLY A 189 20.27 48.51 -9.04
N ALA A 190 19.47 47.64 -9.68
CA ALA A 190 19.29 46.27 -9.23
C ALA A 190 20.61 45.47 -9.26
N ARG A 191 20.88 44.72 -8.19
CA ARG A 191 22.06 43.84 -8.12
C ARG A 191 21.82 42.57 -8.93
N ARG A 192 22.90 41.90 -9.31
CA ARG A 192 22.82 40.58 -9.99
C ARG A 192 22.03 39.56 -9.16
N MET A 193 22.17 39.62 -7.84
CA MET A 193 21.49 38.72 -6.92
C MET A 193 19.98 38.95 -6.87
N ASP A 194 19.53 40.19 -7.04
CA ASP A 194 18.10 40.54 -7.06
C ASP A 194 17.43 39.94 -8.30
N LEU A 195 18.12 39.95 -9.45
CA LEU A 195 17.63 39.29 -10.66
C LEU A 195 17.57 37.77 -10.52
N VAL A 196 18.60 37.16 -9.90
CA VAL A 196 18.59 35.70 -9.65
C VAL A 196 17.42 35.35 -8.72
N LEU A 197 17.25 36.11 -7.63
CA LEU A 197 16.17 35.88 -6.66
C LEU A 197 14.79 36.01 -7.32
N LEU A 198 14.60 37.02 -8.18
CA LEU A 198 13.35 37.21 -8.92
C LEU A 198 13.00 35.97 -9.76
N VAL A 199 13.97 35.44 -10.51
CA VAL A 199 13.77 34.24 -11.35
C VAL A 199 13.53 33.00 -10.49
N LEU A 200 14.25 32.85 -9.37
CA LEU A 200 14.06 31.73 -8.46
C LEU A 200 12.68 31.76 -7.78
N VAL A 201 12.16 32.95 -7.43
CA VAL A 201 10.79 33.09 -6.89
C VAL A 201 9.77 32.73 -7.96
N GLN A 202 9.94 33.18 -9.21
CA GLN A 202 9.06 32.77 -10.32
C GLN A 202 9.06 31.25 -10.51
N ALA A 203 10.24 30.63 -10.48
CA ALA A 203 10.39 29.18 -10.59
C ALA A 203 9.74 28.44 -9.41
N ALA A 204 9.88 28.95 -8.19
CA ALA A 204 9.24 28.39 -7.00
C ALA A 204 7.71 28.47 -7.09
N LEU A 205 7.15 29.59 -7.56
CA LEU A 205 5.71 29.75 -7.78
C LEU A 205 5.19 28.80 -8.85
N MET A 206 5.93 28.61 -9.96
CA MET A 206 5.59 27.61 -10.98
C MET A 206 5.65 26.18 -10.42
N GLY A 207 6.65 25.87 -9.60
CA GLY A 207 6.77 24.57 -8.93
C GLY A 207 5.65 24.31 -7.93
N LEU A 208 5.21 25.33 -7.19
CA LEU A 208 4.04 25.25 -6.31
C LEU A 208 2.75 25.00 -7.10
N ALA A 209 2.51 25.79 -8.15
CA ALA A 209 1.31 25.64 -8.98
C ALA A 209 1.27 24.27 -9.68
N GLY A 210 2.39 23.87 -10.29
CA GLY A 210 2.54 22.57 -10.95
C GLY A 210 2.45 21.40 -9.95
N GLY A 211 3.04 21.55 -8.76
CA GLY A 211 2.97 20.54 -7.70
C GLY A 211 1.55 20.37 -7.15
N LEU A 212 0.81 21.46 -6.94
CA LEU A 212 -0.61 21.40 -6.52
C LEU A 212 -1.47 20.73 -7.59
N LEU A 213 -1.31 21.12 -8.86
CA LEU A 213 -2.03 20.49 -9.97
C LEU A 213 -1.67 19.00 -10.10
N GLY A 214 -0.39 18.66 -9.98
CA GLY A 214 0.08 17.27 -9.99
C GLY A 214 -0.49 16.44 -8.84
N LEU A 215 -0.63 17.04 -7.64
CA LEU A 215 -1.24 16.38 -6.49
C LEU A 215 -2.72 16.03 -6.75
N VAL A 216 -3.47 16.99 -7.30
CA VAL A 216 -4.89 16.82 -7.63
C VAL A 216 -5.05 15.78 -8.74
N LEU A 217 -4.28 15.89 -9.82
CA LEU A 217 -4.32 14.94 -10.94
C LEU A 217 -3.87 13.54 -10.53
N GLY A 218 -2.83 13.43 -9.70
CA GLY A 218 -2.37 12.14 -9.17
C GLY A 218 -3.44 11.46 -8.31
N ARG A 219 -4.13 12.23 -7.45
CA ARG A 219 -5.24 11.71 -6.65
C ARG A 219 -6.44 11.32 -7.49
N ALA A 220 -6.82 12.14 -8.47
CA ALA A 220 -7.91 11.85 -9.40
C ALA A 220 -7.60 10.62 -10.27
N GLY A 221 -6.38 10.51 -10.78
CA GLY A 221 -5.90 9.36 -11.55
C GLY A 221 -5.90 8.07 -10.72
N GLY A 222 -5.43 8.12 -9.48
CA GLY A 222 -5.48 6.98 -8.56
C GLY A 222 -6.91 6.53 -8.27
N TRP A 223 -7.84 7.47 -8.08
CA TRP A 223 -9.26 7.14 -7.91
C TRP A 223 -9.85 6.50 -9.17
N LEU A 224 -9.55 7.04 -10.36
CA LEU A 224 -10.05 6.53 -11.63
C LEU A 224 -9.50 5.13 -11.94
N LEU A 225 -8.22 4.89 -11.66
CA LEU A 225 -7.60 3.57 -11.76
C LEU A 225 -8.26 2.56 -10.82
N ASN A 226 -8.54 2.95 -9.57
CA ASN A 226 -9.22 2.07 -8.63
C ASN A 226 -10.65 1.74 -9.09
N TRP A 227 -11.38 2.75 -9.58
CA TRP A 227 -12.72 2.56 -10.13
C TRP A 227 -12.72 1.64 -11.36
N GLY A 228 -11.81 1.85 -12.32
CA GLY A 228 -11.66 1.00 -13.50
C GLY A 228 -11.23 -0.44 -13.15
N ALA A 229 -10.32 -0.60 -12.18
CA ALA A 229 -9.90 -1.92 -11.73
C ALA A 229 -11.05 -2.71 -11.11
N HIS A 230 -11.90 -2.08 -10.29
CA HIS A 230 -13.11 -2.72 -9.76
C HIS A 230 -14.12 -3.10 -10.86
N ALA A 231 -14.25 -2.26 -11.89
CA ALA A 231 -15.16 -2.54 -13.01
C ALA A 231 -14.70 -3.74 -13.88
N LEU A 232 -13.39 -3.92 -14.07
CA LEU A 232 -12.85 -5.01 -14.90
C LEU A 232 -12.58 -6.33 -14.15
N LEU A 233 -12.10 -6.25 -12.90
CA LEU A 233 -11.54 -7.41 -12.17
C LEU A 233 -12.36 -7.80 -10.93
N GLY A 234 -13.43 -7.08 -10.60
CA GLY A 234 -14.19 -7.27 -9.37
C GLY A 234 -13.47 -6.68 -8.14
N GLU A 235 -13.94 -7.06 -6.94
CA GLU A 235 -13.31 -6.62 -5.68
C GLU A 235 -11.93 -7.26 -5.55
N LEU A 236 -10.89 -6.48 -5.87
CA LEU A 236 -9.51 -6.90 -5.66
C LEU A 236 -9.25 -7.02 -4.14
N PRO A 237 -8.68 -8.15 -3.65
CA PRO A 237 -8.37 -8.34 -2.23
C PRO A 237 -7.34 -7.34 -1.70
N PHE A 238 -6.65 -6.64 -2.59
CA PHE A 238 -5.85 -5.47 -2.31
C PHE A 238 -6.55 -4.27 -2.94
N THR A 239 -7.41 -3.59 -2.20
CA THR A 239 -7.74 -2.21 -2.53
C THR A 239 -6.49 -1.39 -2.19
N PRO A 240 -5.75 -0.82 -3.16
CA PRO A 240 -4.84 0.26 -2.85
C PRO A 240 -5.74 1.43 -2.47
N THR A 241 -6.23 1.46 -1.23
CA THR A 241 -6.76 2.69 -0.67
C THR A 241 -5.66 3.71 -0.87
N VAL A 242 -5.92 4.66 -1.77
CA VAL A 242 -5.06 5.79 -2.09
C VAL A 242 -5.09 6.73 -0.89
N LEU A 243 -4.71 6.22 0.29
CA LEU A 243 -4.36 7.02 1.43
C LEU A 243 -2.98 7.55 1.09
N MET A 244 -2.96 8.73 0.48
CA MET A 244 -1.76 9.53 0.37
C MET A 244 -1.63 10.27 1.70
N PRO A 245 -0.73 9.87 2.60
CA PRO A 245 -0.60 10.55 3.88
C PRO A 245 -0.28 12.03 3.66
N ALA A 246 -0.78 12.91 4.52
CA ALA A 246 -0.57 14.35 4.36
C ALA A 246 0.92 14.74 4.30
N TRP A 247 1.78 14.01 5.01
CA TRP A 247 3.24 14.22 4.96
C TRP A 247 3.84 13.88 3.60
N LEU A 248 3.31 12.85 2.90
CA LEU A 248 3.74 12.47 1.56
C LEU A 248 3.35 13.53 0.52
N ALA A 249 2.13 14.07 0.67
CA ALA A 249 1.67 15.19 -0.14
C ALA A 249 2.56 16.42 0.06
N GLY A 250 2.88 16.77 1.31
CA GLY A 250 3.81 17.85 1.62
C GLY A 250 5.21 17.61 1.04
N LEU A 251 5.74 16.40 1.17
CA LEU A 251 7.04 16.02 0.59
C LEU A 251 7.05 16.15 -0.93
N SER A 252 5.99 15.72 -1.61
CA SER A 252 5.87 15.80 -3.07
C SER A 252 5.80 17.25 -3.57
N LEU A 253 5.10 18.12 -2.83
CA LEU A 253 5.02 19.55 -3.14
C LEU A 253 6.39 20.22 -2.92
N ALA A 254 7.06 19.89 -1.82
CA ALA A 254 8.41 20.38 -1.56
C ALA A 254 9.39 19.92 -2.65
N ALA A 255 9.33 18.65 -3.06
CA ALA A 255 10.14 18.10 -4.13
C ALA A 255 9.89 18.80 -5.47
N ALA A 256 8.64 19.12 -5.80
CA ALA A 256 8.29 19.87 -7.00
C ALA A 256 8.91 21.28 -6.99
N VAL A 257 8.79 22.01 -5.89
CA VAL A 257 9.39 23.35 -5.74
C VAL A 257 10.91 23.28 -5.84
N VAL A 258 11.54 22.34 -5.14
CA VAL A 258 12.99 22.15 -5.16
C VAL A 258 13.46 21.83 -6.58
N ALA A 259 12.81 20.91 -7.29
CA ALA A 259 13.14 20.58 -8.67
C ALA A 259 12.99 21.79 -9.61
N SER A 260 11.94 22.60 -9.46
CA SER A 260 11.74 23.80 -10.28
C SER A 260 12.82 24.87 -10.02
N VAL A 261 13.16 25.11 -8.75
CA VAL A 261 14.21 26.05 -8.35
C VAL A 261 15.58 25.57 -8.87
N LEU A 262 15.89 24.28 -8.72
CA LEU A 262 17.15 23.71 -9.22
C LEU A 262 17.26 23.81 -10.75
N GLY A 263 16.19 23.53 -11.48
CA GLY A 263 16.14 23.69 -12.94
C GLY A 263 16.35 25.15 -13.39
N ALA A 264 15.79 26.11 -12.65
CA ALA A 264 15.91 27.53 -12.97
C ALA A 264 17.22 28.19 -12.50
N LEU A 265 17.97 27.56 -11.60
CA LEU A 265 19.16 28.15 -10.99
C LEU A 265 20.26 28.45 -12.01
N TRP A 266 20.58 27.48 -12.86
CA TRP A 266 21.59 27.66 -13.91
C TRP A 266 21.25 28.79 -14.89
N PRO A 267 20.04 28.84 -15.51
CA PRO A 267 19.69 29.93 -16.41
C PRO A 267 19.56 31.29 -15.70
N ALA A 268 19.06 31.33 -14.46
CA ALA A 268 18.99 32.57 -13.67
C ALA A 268 20.37 33.20 -13.47
N VAL A 269 21.36 32.40 -13.04
CA VAL A 269 22.73 32.88 -12.85
C VAL A 269 23.35 33.31 -14.17
N ARG A 270 23.10 32.57 -15.25
CA ARG A 270 23.61 32.90 -16.59
C ARG A 270 23.05 34.22 -17.10
N ALA A 271 21.74 34.46 -16.95
CA ALA A 271 21.11 35.72 -17.34
C ALA A 271 21.62 36.90 -16.50
N ALA A 272 21.76 36.74 -15.19
CA ALA A 272 22.25 37.79 -14.30
C ALA A 272 23.71 38.18 -14.57
N ARG A 273 24.51 37.32 -15.20
CA ARG A 273 25.91 37.60 -15.57
C ARG A 273 26.08 38.21 -16.97
N ALA A 274 25.02 38.29 -17.79
CA ALA A 274 25.10 38.84 -19.13
C ALA A 274 25.60 40.31 -19.11
N PRO A 275 26.53 40.71 -20.01
CA PRO A 275 27.10 42.05 -20.02
C PRO A 275 26.09 43.11 -20.50
N LEU A 276 25.90 44.15 -19.69
CA LEU A 276 24.96 45.26 -19.93
C LEU A 276 25.27 46.02 -21.24
N ALA A 277 26.55 46.21 -21.54
CA ALA A 277 27.02 46.99 -22.69
C ALA A 277 26.67 46.37 -24.05
N ARG A 278 26.52 45.03 -24.13
CA ARG A 278 26.09 44.37 -25.38
C ARG A 278 24.60 44.55 -25.66
N VAL A 279 23.77 44.64 -24.63
CA VAL A 279 22.30 44.71 -24.79
C VAL A 279 21.83 46.11 -25.19
N LEU A 280 22.59 47.16 -24.83
CA LEU A 280 22.28 48.55 -25.19
C LEU A 280 22.99 49.02 -26.47
N GLY A 281 24.01 48.28 -26.96
CA GLY A 281 24.81 48.63 -28.13
C GLY A 281 24.41 47.94 -29.43
N GLU A 282 23.42 47.04 -29.42
CA GLU A 282 22.81 46.43 -30.64
C GLU A 282 21.69 47.31 -31.23
N VAL A 283 21.71 48.62 -30.98
CA VAL A 283 20.76 49.61 -31.51
C VAL A 283 21.48 50.61 -32.41
#